data_AF-A0A662YBZ8-F1
#
_entry.id   AF-A0A662YBZ8-F1
#
_cell.length_a   1.000
_cell.length_b   1.000
_cell.length_c   1.000
_cell.angle_alpha   90.00
_cell.angle_beta   90.00
_cell.angle_gamma   90.00
#
_symmetry.space_group_name_H-M   'P 1'
#
loop_
_entity.id
_entity.type
_entity.pdbx_description
1 polymer ?
#
loop_
_entity_poly.entity_id
_entity_poly.type
_entity_poly.pdbx_seq_one_letter_code
_entity_poly.pdbx_strand_id
1 'polypeptide(L)'
;MGKKPSGTNTKVEAGRAKKAANKAVKDAKASAASSAAESAEWETGADTRSERKRAEEERKRAEQEAKKAEKQKLLALEEHSLTEDKQAIRKQKKDKAVARPWEDALQPVVKKSARGSRNKATGSTFSTLAGAGGSSEKMTQAEMAALREAEAARAAAKPGKSSIQFDTGFQANRNREQADPNEARSVDAALDLLTLGGDKEPGKHPERRAKAAYKAFEEVMMPQLKEDFPGLKLSQYKQKLSELVRSFGEIAGLLAPSTL
;
A
#
# COMPACT_ATOMS: atom_id res chain seq x y z
N MET A 1 -15.62 1.82 69.57
CA MET A 1 -16.42 1.41 68.39
C MET A 1 -15.74 1.94 67.13
N GLY A 2 -14.98 1.08 66.42
CA GLY A 2 -14.31 1.48 65.18
C GLY A 2 -15.30 1.55 64.03
N LYS A 3 -15.49 2.74 63.45
CA LYS A 3 -16.27 2.91 62.22
C LYS A 3 -15.54 2.19 61.10
N LYS A 4 -16.14 1.13 60.54
CA LYS A 4 -15.63 0.50 59.32
C LYS A 4 -15.57 1.57 58.22
N PRO A 5 -14.44 1.75 57.51
CA PRO A 5 -14.39 2.68 56.40
C PRO A 5 -15.39 2.20 55.35
N SER A 6 -16.43 3.00 55.11
CA SER A 6 -17.38 2.74 54.03
C SER A 6 -16.63 2.93 52.71
N GLY A 7 -16.08 1.84 52.17
CA GLY A 7 -15.54 1.83 50.81
C GLY A 7 -16.60 2.38 49.87
N THR A 8 -16.26 3.43 49.14
CA THR A 8 -17.16 4.07 48.18
C THR A 8 -17.66 3.04 47.19
N ASN A 9 -18.97 3.05 46.90
CA ASN A 9 -19.56 2.12 45.94
C ASN A 9 -18.92 2.34 44.56
N THR A 10 -18.17 1.36 44.07
CA THR A 10 -17.37 1.43 42.84
C THR A 10 -18.20 1.82 41.62
N LYS A 11 -19.49 1.50 41.60
CA LYS A 11 -20.42 1.92 40.54
C LYS A 11 -20.73 3.42 40.59
N VAL A 12 -20.86 3.99 41.78
CA VAL A 12 -21.08 5.43 41.98
C VAL A 12 -19.82 6.20 41.63
N GLU A 13 -18.65 5.69 42.01
CA GLU A 13 -17.35 6.25 41.65
C GLU A 13 -17.12 6.22 40.14
N ALA A 14 -17.37 5.09 39.48
CA ALA A 14 -17.32 4.99 38.01
C ALA A 14 -18.30 5.95 37.34
N GLY A 15 -19.50 6.13 37.90
CA GLY A 15 -20.48 7.11 37.41
C GLY A 15 -20.00 8.55 37.54
N ARG A 16 -19.40 8.90 38.68
CA ARG A 16 -18.79 10.22 38.91
C ARG A 16 -17.57 10.44 38.01
N ALA A 17 -16.73 9.42 37.82
CA ALA A 17 -15.58 9.46 36.92
C ALA A 17 -16.00 9.71 35.47
N LYS A 18 -17.06 9.04 34.99
CA LYS A 18 -17.62 9.30 33.65
C LYS A 18 -18.15 10.74 33.52
N LYS A 19 -18.86 11.24 34.53
CA LYS A 19 -19.32 12.64 34.55
C LYS A 19 -18.16 13.64 34.58
N ALA A 20 -17.11 13.36 35.34
CA ALA A 20 -15.90 14.17 35.42
C ALA A 20 -15.14 14.17 34.09
N ALA A 21 -15.01 13.01 33.43
CA ALA A 21 -14.39 12.91 32.11
C ALA A 21 -15.15 13.72 31.06
N ASN A 22 -16.49 13.61 31.02
CA ASN A 22 -17.30 14.41 30.10
C ASN A 22 -17.20 15.91 30.39
N LYS A 23 -17.14 16.30 31.67
CA LYS A 23 -16.90 17.69 32.07
C LYS A 23 -15.51 18.15 31.62
N ALA A 24 -14.47 17.35 31.82
CA ALA A 24 -13.11 17.66 31.39
C ALA A 24 -13.02 17.85 29.87
N VAL A 25 -13.72 17.04 29.07
CA VAL A 25 -13.78 17.23 27.61
C VAL A 25 -14.49 18.54 27.24
N LYS A 26 -15.58 18.87 27.92
CA LYS A 26 -16.30 20.15 27.70
C LYS A 26 -15.43 21.35 28.08
N ASP A 27 -14.78 21.28 29.24
CA ASP A 27 -13.91 22.33 29.75
C ASP A 27 -12.65 22.46 28.85
N ALA A 28 -12.07 21.36 28.37
CA ALA A 28 -10.97 21.37 27.41
C ALA A 28 -11.39 22.02 26.08
N LYS A 29 -12.57 21.69 25.55
CA LYS A 29 -13.10 22.35 24.34
C LYS A 29 -13.34 23.83 24.57
N ALA A 30 -13.87 24.22 25.73
CA ALA A 30 -14.06 25.63 26.08
C ALA A 30 -12.72 26.36 26.18
N SER A 31 -11.71 25.76 26.81
CA SER A 31 -10.36 26.31 26.90
C SER A 31 -9.66 26.40 25.55
N ALA A 32 -9.82 25.41 24.66
CA ALA A 32 -9.28 25.46 23.31
C ALA A 32 -9.97 26.55 22.48
N ALA A 33 -11.28 26.75 22.65
CA ALA A 33 -12.01 27.82 21.99
C ALA A 33 -11.57 29.21 22.51
N SER A 34 -11.35 29.38 23.82
CA SER A 34 -10.83 30.64 24.36
C SER A 34 -9.40 30.90 23.92
N SER A 35 -8.51 29.89 23.93
CA SER A 35 -7.14 30.05 23.43
C SER A 35 -7.09 30.34 21.93
N ALA A 36 -8.00 29.77 21.12
CA ALA A 36 -8.11 30.09 19.71
C ALA A 36 -8.64 31.51 19.48
N ALA A 37 -9.61 31.97 20.29
CA ALA A 37 -10.11 33.34 20.23
C ALA A 37 -9.03 34.35 20.63
N GLU A 38 -8.30 34.10 21.72
CA GLU A 38 -7.15 34.91 22.14
C GLU A 38 -6.09 34.96 21.02
N SER A 39 -5.73 33.81 20.45
CA SER A 39 -4.75 33.75 19.34
C SER A 39 -5.22 34.59 18.15
N ALA A 40 -6.50 34.51 17.78
CA ALA A 40 -7.06 35.31 16.71
C ALA A 40 -7.04 36.82 17.03
N GLU A 41 -7.28 37.21 18.28
CA GLU A 41 -7.16 38.60 18.73
C GLU A 41 -5.71 39.10 18.62
N TRP A 42 -4.73 38.28 19.01
CA TRP A 42 -3.30 38.59 18.86
C TRP A 42 -2.85 38.63 17.38
N GLU A 43 -3.48 37.87 16.49
CA GLU A 43 -3.21 37.88 15.05
C GLU A 43 -3.69 39.16 14.35
N THR A 44 -4.67 39.89 14.89
CA THR A 44 -5.20 41.11 14.24
C THR A 44 -4.15 42.23 14.07
N GLY A 45 -3.09 42.21 14.87
CA GLY A 45 -1.96 43.14 14.77
C GLY A 45 -0.75 42.60 14.00
N ALA A 46 -0.78 41.34 13.54
CA ALA A 46 0.34 40.72 12.84
C ALA A 46 0.40 41.16 11.37
N ASP A 47 1.61 41.29 10.80
CA ASP A 47 1.80 41.61 9.38
C ASP A 47 1.57 40.39 8.49
N THR A 48 0.31 39.93 8.45
CA THR A 48 -0.14 38.76 7.68
C THR A 48 0.17 38.87 6.19
N ARG A 49 0.33 40.10 5.66
CA ARG A 49 0.66 40.34 4.25
C ARG A 49 2.13 40.01 3.96
N SER A 50 3.07 40.42 4.81
CA SER A 50 4.48 40.09 4.60
C SER A 50 4.77 38.62 4.90
N GLU A 51 4.11 38.04 5.90
CA GLU A 51 4.17 36.61 6.20
C GLU A 51 3.63 35.77 5.05
N ARG A 52 2.47 36.13 4.48
CA ARG A 52 1.92 35.45 3.31
C ARG A 52 2.86 35.51 2.11
N LYS A 53 3.50 36.66 1.85
CA LYS A 53 4.49 36.78 0.77
C LYS A 53 5.69 35.87 1.01
N ARG A 54 6.24 35.83 2.23
CA ARG A 54 7.34 34.92 2.59
C ARG A 54 6.94 33.45 2.42
N ALA A 55 5.75 33.07 2.90
CA ALA A 55 5.24 31.71 2.77
C ALA A 55 5.00 31.30 1.30
N GLU A 56 4.49 32.20 0.46
CA GLU A 56 4.33 31.96 -0.98
C GLU A 56 5.69 31.83 -1.70
N GLU A 57 6.69 32.64 -1.32
CA GLU A 57 8.05 32.53 -1.84
C GLU A 57 8.73 31.22 -1.43
N GLU A 58 8.59 30.81 -0.16
CA GLU A 58 9.10 29.53 0.33
C GLU A 58 8.45 28.34 -0.35
N ARG A 59 7.11 28.38 -0.53
CA ARG A 59 6.40 27.34 -1.31
C ARG A 59 6.90 27.28 -2.74
N LYS A 60 7.09 28.42 -3.40
CA LYS A 60 7.59 28.48 -4.78
C LYS A 60 9.03 27.95 -4.87
N ARG A 61 9.89 28.24 -3.89
CA ARG A 61 11.26 27.68 -3.80
C ARG A 61 11.22 26.17 -3.58
N ALA A 62 10.41 25.70 -2.63
CA ALA A 62 10.23 24.28 -2.35
C ALA A 62 9.69 23.50 -3.57
N GLU A 63 8.72 24.06 -4.31
CA GLU A 63 8.23 23.47 -5.55
C GLU A 63 9.30 23.43 -6.65
N GLN A 64 10.12 24.48 -6.77
CA GLN A 64 11.23 24.49 -7.72
C GLN A 64 12.31 23.49 -7.34
N GLU A 65 12.62 23.35 -6.06
CA GLU A 65 13.56 22.38 -5.54
C GLU A 65 13.03 20.96 -5.72
N ALA A 66 11.75 20.72 -5.47
CA ALA A 66 11.09 19.44 -5.75
C ALA A 66 11.14 19.09 -7.24
N LYS A 67 10.79 20.04 -8.13
CA LYS A 67 10.88 19.85 -9.59
C LYS A 67 12.32 19.62 -10.06
N LYS A 68 13.29 20.33 -9.48
CA LYS A 68 14.72 20.13 -9.78
C LYS A 68 15.19 18.76 -9.28
N ALA A 69 14.78 18.34 -8.09
CA ALA A 69 15.11 17.04 -7.52
C ALA A 69 14.51 15.89 -8.33
N GLU A 70 13.25 15.99 -8.76
CA GLU A 70 12.62 15.01 -9.65
C GLU A 70 13.32 14.94 -11.01
N LYS A 71 13.64 16.09 -11.62
CA LYS A 71 14.40 16.13 -12.87
C LYS A 71 15.80 15.52 -12.71
N GLN A 72 16.49 15.83 -11.62
CA GLN A 72 17.80 15.25 -11.33
C GLN A 72 17.71 13.74 -11.11
N LYS A 73 16.65 13.26 -10.45
CA LYS A 73 16.40 11.83 -10.26
C LYS A 73 16.17 11.11 -11.60
N LEU A 74 15.44 11.72 -12.53
CA LEU A 74 15.27 11.18 -13.89
C LEU A 74 16.59 11.16 -14.67
N LEU A 75 17.36 12.25 -14.63
CA LEU A 75 18.68 12.30 -15.27
C LEU A 75 19.63 11.24 -14.70
N ALA A 76 19.63 11.03 -13.38
CA ALA A 76 20.45 9.99 -12.75
C ALA A 76 20.05 8.57 -13.21
N LEU A 77 18.76 8.32 -13.42
CA LEU A 77 18.27 7.04 -13.98
C LEU A 77 18.66 6.88 -15.45
N GLU A 78 18.62 7.95 -16.25
CA GLU A 78 19.08 7.96 -17.64
C GLU A 78 20.61 7.80 -17.76
N GLU A 79 21.37 8.43 -16.86
CA GLU A 79 22.83 8.24 -16.79
C GLU A 79 23.17 6.80 -16.38
N HIS A 80 22.42 6.23 -15.43
CA HIS A 80 22.60 4.84 -15.04
C HIS A 80 22.37 3.89 -16.22
N SER A 81 21.25 4.02 -16.95
CA SER A 81 20.97 3.16 -18.10
C SER A 81 22.01 3.31 -19.21
N LEU A 82 22.46 4.54 -19.50
CA LEU A 82 23.54 4.78 -20.47
C LEU A 82 24.87 4.18 -20.03
N THR A 83 25.17 4.15 -18.73
CA THR A 83 26.39 3.49 -18.22
C THR A 83 26.29 1.97 -18.29
N GLU A 84 25.13 1.38 -18.00
CA GLU A 84 24.88 -0.05 -18.16
C GLU A 84 25.02 -0.47 -19.63
N ASP A 85 24.46 0.31 -20.56
CA ASP A 85 24.62 0.09 -22.00
C ASP A 85 26.08 0.20 -22.44
N LYS A 86 26.82 1.19 -21.94
CA LYS A 86 28.28 1.31 -22.20
C LYS A 86 29.05 0.12 -21.66
N GLN A 87 28.70 -0.39 -20.47
CA GLN A 87 29.31 -1.57 -19.90
C GLN A 87 28.95 -2.84 -20.68
N ALA A 88 27.69 -2.97 -21.14
CA ALA A 88 27.23 -4.05 -21.99
C ALA A 88 27.93 -4.05 -23.35
N ILE A 89 28.07 -2.88 -24.00
CA ILE A 89 28.83 -2.72 -25.26
C ILE A 89 30.31 -3.08 -25.04
N ARG A 90 30.92 -2.65 -23.92
CA ARG A 90 32.31 -3.02 -23.58
C ARG A 90 32.45 -4.53 -23.36
N LYS A 91 31.49 -5.18 -22.71
CA LYS A 91 31.46 -6.63 -22.50
C LYS A 91 31.30 -7.37 -23.82
N GLN A 92 30.33 -6.97 -24.66
CA GLN A 92 30.17 -7.51 -26.01
C GLN A 92 31.38 -7.28 -26.90
N LYS A 93 32.10 -6.15 -26.76
CA LYS A 93 33.35 -5.90 -27.50
C LYS A 93 34.49 -6.79 -27.00
N LYS A 94 34.52 -7.13 -25.71
CA LYS A 94 35.45 -8.12 -25.16
C LYS A 94 35.13 -9.53 -25.69
N ASP A 95 33.86 -9.89 -25.77
CA ASP A 95 33.42 -11.19 -26.31
C ASP A 95 33.63 -11.27 -27.84
N LYS A 96 33.40 -10.18 -28.58
CA LYS A 96 33.73 -10.05 -30.01
C LYS A 96 35.21 -9.86 -30.30
N ALA A 97 36.05 -9.53 -29.31
CA ALA A 97 37.50 -9.52 -29.48
C ALA A 97 38.09 -10.94 -29.55
N VAL A 98 37.34 -11.96 -29.10
CA VAL A 98 37.69 -13.38 -29.26
C VAL A 98 37.30 -13.90 -30.65
N ALA A 99 36.33 -13.26 -31.33
CA ALA A 99 35.95 -13.58 -32.70
C ALA A 99 36.10 -12.33 -33.59
N ARG A 100 37.35 -12.00 -33.93
CA ARG A 100 37.70 -11.10 -35.03
C ARG A 100 38.08 -11.93 -36.27
N PRO A 101 37.11 -12.52 -36.99
CA PRO A 101 37.40 -13.37 -38.15
C PRO A 101 38.06 -12.64 -39.33
N TRP A 102 38.15 -11.30 -39.28
CA TRP A 102 38.80 -10.50 -40.31
C TRP A 102 40.32 -10.44 -40.18
N GLU A 103 40.88 -10.72 -38.99
CA GLU A 103 42.33 -10.84 -38.79
C GLU A 103 42.85 -12.23 -39.24
N ASP A 104 41.98 -13.25 -39.23
CA ASP A 104 42.27 -14.59 -39.76
C ASP A 104 42.22 -14.64 -41.31
N ALA A 105 41.47 -13.72 -41.92
CA ALA A 105 41.42 -13.52 -43.37
C ALA A 105 42.62 -12.73 -43.95
N LEU A 106 43.52 -12.22 -43.08
CA LEU A 106 44.71 -11.43 -43.46
C LEU A 106 46.03 -12.23 -43.36
N GLN A 107 45.98 -13.51 -43.00
CA GLN A 107 47.13 -14.42 -43.14
C GLN A 107 47.45 -14.63 -44.63
N PRO A 108 48.71 -14.45 -45.07
CA PRO A 108 49.06 -14.42 -46.48
C PRO A 108 49.00 -15.81 -47.11
N VAL A 109 47.88 -16.17 -47.75
CA VAL A 109 47.85 -17.25 -48.74
C VAL A 109 48.51 -16.75 -50.02
N VAL A 110 49.52 -17.50 -50.44
CA VAL A 110 50.42 -17.24 -51.56
C VAL A 110 49.64 -17.04 -52.88
N LYS A 111 49.88 -15.91 -53.56
CA LYS A 111 49.68 -15.58 -55.00
C LYS A 111 48.53 -16.25 -55.78
N LYS A 112 47.58 -15.44 -56.29
CA LYS A 112 47.35 -15.23 -57.75
C LYS A 112 46.46 -13.99 -58.05
N SER A 113 47.08 -13.06 -58.78
CA SER A 113 46.56 -11.98 -59.66
C SER A 113 45.04 -11.83 -59.93
N ALA A 114 44.55 -10.58 -59.83
CA ALA A 114 43.79 -9.81 -60.85
C ALA A 114 42.87 -8.77 -60.16
N ARG A 115 43.23 -7.48 -60.12
CA ARG A 115 42.90 -6.41 -61.08
C ARG A 115 41.46 -5.86 -60.97
N GLY A 116 41.39 -4.61 -60.48
CA GLY A 116 40.33 -3.63 -60.79
C GLY A 116 39.10 -3.73 -59.90
N SER A 117 38.38 -2.66 -59.57
CA SER A 117 38.58 -1.22 -59.72
C SER A 117 37.61 -0.58 -58.73
N ARG A 118 38.04 0.52 -58.12
CA ARG A 118 37.27 1.36 -57.21
C ARG A 118 36.39 2.32 -58.04
N ASN A 119 35.20 2.63 -57.53
CA ASN A 119 34.43 3.90 -57.62
C ASN A 119 33.02 3.59 -57.05
N LYS A 120 32.66 3.90 -55.81
CA LYS A 120 32.46 5.18 -55.10
C LYS A 120 31.58 6.19 -55.84
N ALA A 121 30.44 6.44 -55.18
CA ALA A 121 29.66 7.68 -55.12
C ALA A 121 28.91 8.09 -56.40
N THR A 122 27.79 8.80 -56.39
CA THR A 122 26.85 9.35 -55.40
C THR A 122 25.82 10.04 -56.31
N GLY A 123 24.52 9.96 -56.04
CA GLY A 123 23.58 10.72 -56.87
C GLY A 123 22.14 10.41 -56.56
N SER A 124 21.69 10.83 -55.38
CA SER A 124 20.27 10.97 -55.06
C SER A 124 19.74 12.24 -55.73
N THR A 125 18.82 12.12 -56.69
CA THR A 125 17.81 13.15 -56.98
C THR A 125 16.57 12.53 -57.63
N PHE A 126 15.49 12.47 -56.84
CA PHE A 126 14.14 12.90 -57.21
C PHE A 126 13.56 12.46 -58.57
N SER A 127 12.57 11.55 -58.55
CA SER A 127 11.55 11.52 -59.60
C SER A 127 10.19 11.22 -58.99
N THR A 128 9.30 12.19 -59.19
CA THR A 128 7.90 12.28 -58.81
C THR A 128 6.98 11.37 -59.61
N LEU A 129 5.97 10.89 -58.89
CA LEU A 129 4.61 10.48 -59.23
C LEU A 129 4.04 10.87 -60.62
N ALA A 130 3.52 9.87 -61.35
CA ALA A 130 2.34 9.87 -62.23
C ALA A 130 2.31 8.49 -62.94
N GLY A 131 1.21 7.81 -63.22
CA GLY A 131 -0.22 8.10 -63.16
C GLY A 131 -0.95 6.84 -63.67
N ALA A 132 -2.19 6.68 -63.22
CA ALA A 132 -3.07 5.53 -63.44
C ALA A 132 -3.58 5.41 -64.88
N GLY A 133 -4.11 4.23 -65.22
CA GLY A 133 -4.96 4.03 -66.39
C GLY A 133 -5.37 2.57 -66.59
N GLY A 134 -6.50 2.16 -65.99
CA GLY A 134 -7.16 0.89 -66.24
C GLY A 134 -8.17 0.97 -67.38
N SER A 135 -8.31 -0.11 -68.14
CA SER A 135 -9.34 -0.30 -69.16
C SER A 135 -10.07 -1.62 -68.94
N SER A 136 -11.40 -1.52 -68.86
CA SER A 136 -12.37 -2.58 -68.59
C SER A 136 -12.41 -3.67 -69.65
N GLU A 137 -12.23 -4.93 -69.25
CA GLU A 137 -12.40 -6.11 -70.09
C GLU A 137 -13.28 -7.13 -69.34
N LYS A 138 -14.23 -7.73 -70.06
CA LYS A 138 -15.35 -8.52 -69.51
C LYS A 138 -14.83 -9.76 -68.76
N MET A 139 -14.95 -9.79 -67.44
CA MET A 139 -14.45 -10.89 -66.60
C MET A 139 -15.13 -12.23 -66.93
N THR A 140 -14.30 -13.26 -67.10
CA THR A 140 -14.73 -14.62 -67.40
C THR A 140 -15.47 -15.24 -66.21
N GLN A 141 -16.42 -16.14 -66.48
CA GLN A 141 -17.33 -16.74 -65.50
C GLN A 141 -16.63 -17.36 -64.27
N ALA A 142 -15.36 -17.78 -64.40
CA ALA A 142 -14.55 -18.32 -63.32
C ALA A 142 -14.13 -17.25 -62.30
N GLU A 143 -13.86 -16.02 -62.74
CA GLU A 143 -13.46 -14.91 -61.86
C GLU A 143 -14.64 -14.37 -61.05
N MET A 144 -15.85 -14.41 -61.64
CA MET A 144 -17.08 -14.15 -60.90
C MET A 144 -17.36 -15.21 -59.83
N ALA A 145 -17.05 -16.48 -60.08
CA ALA A 145 -17.23 -17.54 -59.08
C ALA A 145 -16.22 -17.41 -57.93
N ALA A 146 -14.95 -17.12 -58.24
CA ALA A 146 -13.90 -16.91 -57.25
C ALA A 146 -14.15 -15.67 -56.37
N LEU A 147 -14.65 -14.57 -56.96
CA LEU A 147 -15.06 -13.39 -56.20
C LEU A 147 -16.27 -13.69 -55.30
N ARG A 148 -17.23 -14.50 -55.76
CA ARG A 148 -18.40 -14.92 -54.95
C ARG A 148 -18.00 -15.83 -53.79
N GLU A 149 -17.05 -16.73 -54.00
CA GLU A 149 -16.54 -17.63 -52.96
C GLU A 149 -15.69 -16.86 -51.92
N ALA A 150 -14.86 -15.92 -52.37
CA ALA A 150 -14.13 -14.99 -51.49
C ALA A 150 -15.09 -14.07 -50.71
N GLU A 151 -16.20 -13.64 -51.31
CA GLU A 151 -17.23 -12.86 -50.64
C GLU A 151 -18.04 -13.72 -49.64
N ALA A 152 -18.36 -14.97 -49.97
CA ALA A 152 -18.99 -15.92 -49.05
C ALA A 152 -18.10 -16.25 -47.84
N ALA A 153 -16.79 -16.41 -48.05
CA ALA A 153 -15.82 -16.56 -46.97
C ALA A 153 -15.72 -15.30 -46.10
N ARG A 154 -15.81 -14.09 -46.69
CA ARG A 154 -15.89 -12.83 -45.94
C ARG A 154 -17.23 -12.63 -45.22
N ALA A 155 -18.32 -13.21 -45.72
CA ALA A 155 -19.62 -13.19 -45.07
C ALA A 155 -19.66 -14.14 -43.85
N ALA A 156 -19.02 -15.31 -43.93
CA ALA A 156 -18.89 -16.24 -42.81
C ALA A 156 -17.98 -15.72 -41.68
N ALA A 157 -17.02 -14.84 -41.98
CA ALA A 157 -16.12 -14.24 -40.99
C ALA A 157 -16.71 -13.05 -40.21
N LYS A 158 -17.97 -12.66 -40.46
CA LYS A 158 -18.65 -11.57 -39.74
C LYS A 158 -19.77 -12.15 -38.86
N PRO A 159 -19.50 -12.50 -37.59
CA PRO A 159 -20.56 -12.93 -36.69
C PRO A 159 -21.60 -11.80 -36.55
N GLY A 160 -22.87 -12.14 -36.79
CA GLY A 160 -23.99 -11.21 -36.77
C GLY A 160 -24.19 -10.54 -35.39
N LYS A 161 -24.93 -9.43 -35.40
CA LYS A 161 -25.25 -8.55 -34.25
C LYS A 161 -25.97 -9.21 -33.06
N SER A 162 -26.14 -10.53 -33.02
CA SER A 162 -26.82 -11.28 -31.95
C SER A 162 -25.87 -11.90 -30.92
N SER A 163 -24.61 -11.48 -30.85
CA SER A 163 -23.61 -11.99 -29.89
C SER A 163 -23.14 -10.94 -28.89
N ILE A 164 -24.04 -10.08 -28.40
CA ILE A 164 -23.74 -9.22 -27.25
C ILE A 164 -23.66 -10.12 -26.01
N GLN A 165 -22.47 -10.65 -25.75
CA GLN A 165 -22.12 -11.23 -24.46
C GLN A 165 -22.00 -10.05 -23.49
N PHE A 166 -23.00 -9.86 -22.61
CA PHE A 166 -22.84 -8.90 -21.53
C PHE A 166 -21.79 -9.45 -20.57
N ASP A 167 -20.62 -8.81 -20.57
CA ASP A 167 -19.58 -9.08 -19.59
C ASP A 167 -20.14 -8.79 -18.20
N THR A 168 -20.24 -9.82 -17.37
CA THR A 168 -20.68 -9.71 -15.97
C THR A 168 -19.57 -9.16 -15.08
N GLY A 169 -18.46 -8.69 -15.66
CA GLY A 169 -17.46 -7.85 -15.02
C GLY A 169 -17.95 -6.44 -14.74
N PHE A 170 -19.02 -6.28 -13.94
CA PHE A 170 -19.32 -4.98 -13.34
C PHE A 170 -18.15 -4.62 -12.43
N GLN A 171 -17.30 -3.69 -12.86
CA GLN A 171 -16.29 -3.13 -11.98
C GLN A 171 -17.02 -2.37 -10.87
N ALA A 172 -16.95 -2.89 -9.64
CA ALA A 172 -17.51 -2.22 -8.48
C ALA A 172 -17.00 -0.78 -8.46
N ASN A 173 -17.92 0.18 -8.37
CA ASN A 173 -17.56 1.59 -8.34
C ASN A 173 -16.63 1.82 -7.15
N ARG A 174 -15.35 2.10 -7.41
CA ARG A 174 -14.32 2.34 -6.39
C ARG A 174 -14.65 3.50 -5.44
N ASN A 175 -15.59 4.37 -5.81
CA ASN A 175 -16.11 5.40 -4.90
C ASN A 175 -17.15 4.88 -3.89
N ARG A 176 -17.71 3.67 -4.10
CA ARG A 176 -18.62 2.99 -3.17
C ARG A 176 -17.89 2.01 -2.23
N GLU A 177 -16.70 1.58 -2.62
CA GLU A 177 -15.77 0.78 -1.81
C GLU A 177 -15.11 1.59 -0.69
N GLN A 178 -15.14 2.93 -0.78
CA GLN A 178 -14.89 3.80 0.37
C GLN A 178 -16.10 3.72 1.30
N ALA A 179 -16.26 2.57 1.96
CA ALA A 179 -17.20 2.43 3.04
C ALA A 179 -16.83 3.46 4.11
N ASP A 180 -17.73 4.39 4.39
CA ASP A 180 -17.54 5.32 5.49
C ASP A 180 -17.28 4.50 6.76
N PRO A 181 -16.26 4.83 7.57
CA PRO A 181 -15.93 4.07 8.78
C PRO A 181 -17.04 4.09 9.84
N ASN A 182 -18.13 4.82 9.59
CA ASN A 182 -19.32 4.93 10.43
C ASN A 182 -20.56 4.23 9.82
N GLU A 183 -20.44 3.54 8.68
CA GLU A 183 -21.55 2.85 8.02
C GLU A 183 -21.70 1.42 8.58
N ALA A 184 -22.58 1.22 9.55
CA ALA A 184 -22.98 -0.11 9.99
C ALA A 184 -24.05 -0.71 9.06
N ARG A 185 -23.65 -1.70 8.26
CA ARG A 185 -24.57 -2.46 7.39
C ARG A 185 -25.23 -3.67 8.08
N SER A 186 -24.90 -3.95 9.34
CA SER A 186 -25.51 -5.01 10.15
C SER A 186 -25.85 -4.50 11.55
N VAL A 187 -26.83 -5.15 12.20
CA VAL A 187 -27.26 -4.79 13.56
C VAL A 187 -26.10 -4.90 14.54
N ASP A 188 -25.28 -5.94 14.43
CA ASP A 188 -24.10 -6.12 15.29
C ASP A 188 -23.03 -5.05 15.04
N ALA A 189 -22.81 -4.66 13.78
CA ALA A 189 -21.90 -3.56 13.46
C ALA A 189 -22.44 -2.21 13.99
N ALA A 190 -23.77 -2.02 13.98
CA ALA A 190 -24.40 -0.81 14.51
C ALA A 190 -24.26 -0.75 16.02
N LEU A 191 -24.43 -1.88 16.70
CA LEU A 191 -24.22 -2.01 18.15
C LEU A 191 -22.75 -1.78 18.52
N ASP A 192 -21.80 -2.30 17.74
CA ASP A 192 -20.37 -2.08 17.97
C ASP A 192 -19.97 -0.61 17.76
N LEU A 193 -20.49 0.08 16.74
CA LEU A 193 -20.25 1.53 16.52
C LEU A 193 -20.90 2.42 17.58
N LEU A 194 -22.11 2.07 18.05
CA LEU A 194 -22.85 2.82 19.08
C LEU A 194 -22.34 2.57 20.51
N THR A 195 -21.55 1.52 20.72
CA THR A 195 -20.93 1.24 22.02
C THR A 195 -19.74 2.19 22.25
N LEU A 196 -20.06 3.46 22.53
CA LEU A 196 -19.11 4.48 22.97
C LEU A 196 -18.51 4.06 24.33
N GLY A 197 -17.42 3.30 24.27
CA GLY A 197 -16.65 2.93 25.45
C GLY A 197 -16.38 1.44 25.64
N GLY A 198 -16.22 0.66 24.57
CA GLY A 198 -15.44 -0.59 24.59
C GLY A 198 -15.76 -1.53 25.76
N ASP A 199 -16.98 -2.07 25.79
CA ASP A 199 -17.36 -3.12 26.74
C ASP A 199 -16.63 -4.45 26.43
N LYS A 200 -16.17 -4.61 25.18
CA LYS A 200 -15.32 -5.71 24.71
C LYS A 200 -13.84 -5.55 25.07
N GLU A 201 -13.39 -4.36 25.46
CA GLU A 201 -12.02 -4.17 25.94
C GLU A 201 -11.91 -4.79 27.34
N PRO A 202 -11.07 -5.83 27.54
CA PRO A 202 -10.87 -6.44 28.86
C PRO A 202 -10.50 -5.37 29.90
N GLY A 203 -9.93 -4.25 29.44
CA GLY A 203 -9.67 -2.96 30.10
C GLY A 203 -10.76 -2.36 31.02
N LYS A 204 -12.02 -2.80 30.97
CA LYS A 204 -13.07 -2.29 31.89
C LYS A 204 -13.43 -3.20 33.08
N HIS A 205 -13.16 -4.51 33.02
CA HIS A 205 -13.61 -5.46 34.05
C HIS A 205 -12.45 -6.20 34.72
N PRO A 206 -11.97 -5.72 35.88
CA PRO A 206 -10.90 -6.40 36.62
C PRO A 206 -11.30 -7.84 37.00
N GLU A 207 -12.56 -8.08 37.33
CA GLU A 207 -13.06 -9.42 37.68
C GLU A 207 -13.10 -10.40 36.49
N ARG A 208 -13.33 -9.91 35.27
CA ARG A 208 -13.29 -10.76 34.05
C ARG A 208 -11.85 -11.01 33.61
N ARG A 209 -10.97 -10.02 33.74
CA ARG A 209 -9.53 -10.18 33.52
C ARG A 209 -8.91 -11.19 34.49
N ALA A 210 -9.25 -11.11 35.77
CA ALA A 210 -8.74 -12.05 36.77
C ALA A 210 -9.13 -13.50 36.44
N LYS A 211 -10.38 -13.74 36.01
CA LYS A 211 -10.84 -15.09 35.63
C LYS A 211 -10.20 -15.59 34.33
N ALA A 212 -10.07 -14.74 33.32
CA ALA A 212 -9.39 -15.10 32.07
C ALA A 212 -7.89 -15.37 32.29
N ALA A 213 -7.23 -14.53 33.08
CA ALA A 213 -5.83 -14.71 33.45
C ALA A 213 -5.61 -15.97 34.30
N TYR A 214 -6.51 -16.27 35.26
CA TYR A 214 -6.46 -17.49 36.06
C TYR A 214 -6.61 -18.74 35.18
N LYS A 215 -7.51 -18.72 34.18
CA LYS A 215 -7.68 -19.85 33.26
C LYS A 215 -6.44 -20.07 32.39
N ALA A 216 -5.86 -19.00 31.85
CA ALA A 216 -4.60 -19.10 31.08
C ALA A 216 -3.45 -19.63 31.95
N PHE A 217 -3.39 -19.20 33.21
CA PHE A 217 -2.41 -19.68 34.18
C PHE A 217 -2.63 -21.15 34.57
N GLU A 218 -3.88 -21.57 34.76
CA GLU A 218 -4.24 -22.98 35.03
C GLU A 218 -3.77 -23.89 33.90
N GLU A 219 -3.96 -23.51 32.63
CA GLU A 219 -3.53 -24.32 31.49
C GLU A 219 -1.99 -24.46 31.41
N VAL A 220 -1.24 -23.43 31.75
CA VAL A 220 0.24 -23.44 31.74
C VAL A 220 0.83 -24.19 32.94
N MET A 221 0.25 -24.01 34.13
CA MET A 221 0.83 -24.53 35.38
C MET A 221 0.33 -25.94 35.74
N MET A 222 -0.80 -26.39 35.21
CA MET A 222 -1.30 -27.75 35.43
C MET A 222 -0.35 -28.89 35.00
N PRO A 223 0.36 -28.82 33.86
CA PRO A 223 1.35 -29.86 33.51
C PRO A 223 2.56 -29.84 34.45
N GLN A 224 3.10 -28.66 34.79
CA GLN A 224 4.24 -28.52 35.70
C GLN A 224 3.93 -29.07 37.10
N LEU A 225 2.76 -28.73 37.66
CA LEU A 225 2.36 -29.24 38.97
C LEU A 225 2.16 -30.76 39.00
N LYS A 226 1.77 -31.38 37.87
CA LYS A 226 1.64 -32.84 37.77
C LYS A 226 2.99 -33.54 37.70
N GLU A 227 3.99 -32.91 37.10
CA GLU A 227 5.37 -33.40 37.04
C GLU A 227 6.09 -33.26 38.38
N ASP A 228 5.95 -32.11 39.05
CA ASP A 228 6.61 -31.82 40.33
C ASP A 228 6.03 -32.62 41.50
N PHE A 229 4.74 -32.93 41.45
CA PHE A 229 4.03 -33.65 42.52
C PHE A 229 3.17 -34.79 41.94
N PRO A 230 3.76 -35.93 41.52
CA PRO A 230 2.99 -37.06 41.04
C PRO A 230 2.15 -37.66 42.17
N GLY A 231 0.88 -37.98 41.89
CA GLY A 231 -0.03 -38.65 42.83
C GLY A 231 -0.95 -37.74 43.67
N LEU A 232 -0.94 -36.43 43.44
CA LEU A 232 -1.83 -35.48 44.13
C LEU A 232 -3.25 -35.49 43.52
N LYS A 233 -4.27 -35.20 44.33
CA LYS A 233 -5.65 -35.10 43.84
C LYS A 233 -5.87 -33.78 43.09
N LEU A 234 -6.71 -33.76 42.05
CA LEU A 234 -7.07 -32.54 41.29
C LEU A 234 -7.50 -31.35 42.17
N SER A 235 -8.15 -31.62 43.31
CA SER A 235 -8.51 -30.59 44.29
C SER A 235 -7.30 -29.93 44.95
N GLN A 236 -6.25 -30.70 45.24
CA GLN A 236 -5.01 -30.23 45.88
C GLN A 236 -4.14 -29.47 44.87
N TYR A 237 -4.10 -29.89 43.60
CA TYR A 237 -3.48 -29.10 42.53
C TYR A 237 -4.14 -27.73 42.36
N LYS A 238 -5.49 -27.66 42.38
CA LYS A 238 -6.22 -26.38 42.33
C LYS A 238 -5.95 -25.47 43.52
N GLN A 239 -5.79 -26.04 44.72
CA GLN A 239 -5.37 -25.28 45.91
C GLN A 239 -3.96 -24.71 45.74
N LYS A 240 -3.01 -25.50 45.23
CA LYS A 240 -1.65 -25.03 44.93
C LYS A 240 -1.61 -23.95 43.86
N LEU A 241 -2.42 -24.07 42.81
CA LEU A 241 -2.59 -23.02 41.80
C LEU A 241 -3.14 -21.73 42.42
N SER A 242 -4.15 -21.82 43.29
CA SER A 242 -4.70 -20.65 43.97
C SER A 242 -3.69 -20.00 44.91
N GLU A 243 -2.86 -20.79 45.61
CA GLU A 243 -1.75 -20.28 46.42
C GLU A 243 -0.70 -19.58 45.55
N LEU A 244 -0.34 -20.17 44.41
CA LEU A 244 0.63 -19.59 43.49
C LEU A 244 0.11 -18.26 42.92
N VAL A 245 -1.15 -18.21 42.47
CA VAL A 245 -1.77 -16.97 41.96
C VAL A 245 -1.88 -15.90 43.05
N ARG A 246 -2.20 -16.29 44.29
CA ARG A 246 -2.22 -15.37 45.43
C ARG A 246 -0.82 -14.83 45.74
N SER A 247 0.20 -15.70 45.74
CA SER A 247 1.59 -15.30 45.96
C SER A 247 2.12 -14.42 44.83
N PHE A 248 1.80 -14.73 43.57
CA PHE A 248 2.14 -13.89 42.43
C PHE A 248 1.42 -12.54 42.47
N GLY A 249 0.16 -12.50 42.90
CA GLY A 249 -0.58 -11.26 43.09
C GLY A 249 -0.03 -10.41 44.23
N GLU A 250 0.43 -11.03 45.31
CA GLU A 250 1.06 -10.36 46.45
C GLU A 250 2.45 -9.83 46.08
N ILE A 251 3.25 -10.62 45.35
CA ILE A 251 4.56 -10.22 44.81
C ILE A 251 4.40 -9.11 43.77
N ALA A 252 3.42 -9.20 42.86
CA ALA A 252 3.14 -8.15 41.88
C ALA A 252 2.60 -6.87 42.54
N GLY A 253 1.82 -7.00 43.62
CA GLY A 253 1.37 -5.87 44.44
C GLY A 253 2.50 -5.21 45.24
N LEU A 254 3.50 -6.00 45.64
CA LEU A 254 4.73 -5.52 46.30
C LEU A 254 5.74 -4.92 45.30
N LEU A 255 5.72 -5.36 44.04
CA LEU A 255 6.59 -4.88 42.96
C LEU A 255 5.99 -3.70 42.18
N ALA A 256 4.75 -3.28 42.47
CA ALA A 256 4.23 -2.00 42.03
C ALA A 256 4.71 -0.93 43.02
N PRO A 257 5.81 -0.19 42.76
CA PRO A 257 6.20 0.92 43.60
C PRO A 257 5.02 1.89 43.67
N SER A 258 4.67 2.29 44.89
CA SER A 258 3.77 3.39 45.17
C SER A 258 4.39 4.67 44.60
N THR A 259 4.22 4.89 43.30
CA THR A 259 4.49 6.18 42.65
C THR A 259 3.26 7.04 42.89
N LEU A 260 3.42 7.95 43.86
CA LEU A 260 2.69 9.22 43.94
C LEU A 260 2.76 9.97 42.61
#